data_AF-A0AAD9EZA2-F1
#
_entry.id   AF-A0AAD9EZA2-F1
#
_cell.length_a   1.000
_cell.length_b   1.000
_cell.length_c   1.000
_cell.angle_alpha   90.00
_cell.angle_beta   90.00
_cell.angle_gamma   90.00
#
_symmetry.space_group_name_H-M   'P 1'
#
loop_
_entity.id
_entity.type
_entity.pdbx_description
1 polymer ?
#
loop_
_entity_poly.entity_id
_entity_poly.type
_entity_poly.pdbx_seq_one_letter_code
_entity_poly.pdbx_strand_id
1 'polypeptide(L)'
;MEECVLLKERLQAITEKHYIQEEMRQKKLELDQEKLKLQHLKKKALREQWLLQDSTSHNATDYSQQQSLQLNIHRIEMEVKSLEREESKVSTKESFILNRLKTVEKSAGDIIKEAQESFVHEPLQVTTVTHDVLQSYSTPANNHSETSKPRQSEFIFITSCKVPQSTLYFAIYRL
;
A
#
# COMPACT_ATOMS: atom_id res chain seq x y z
N MET A 1 25.83 -0.31 2.82
CA MET A 1 25.50 -1.75 2.78
C MET A 1 24.21 -2.06 3.53
N GLU A 2 24.01 -1.46 4.72
CA GLU A 2 22.79 -1.58 5.52
C GLU A 2 21.50 -1.10 4.82
N GLU A 3 21.55 0.00 4.09
CA GLU A 3 20.40 0.54 3.34
C GLU A 3 19.82 -0.47 2.33
N CYS A 4 20.66 -1.18 1.58
CA CYS A 4 20.22 -2.19 0.62
C CYS A 4 19.50 -3.37 1.29
N VAL A 5 19.94 -3.78 2.48
CA VAL A 5 19.27 -4.83 3.27
C VAL A 5 17.90 -4.36 3.71
N LEU A 6 17.83 -3.16 4.26
CA LEU A 6 16.59 -2.50 4.67
C LEU A 6 15.56 -2.36 3.53
N LEU A 7 16.02 -1.98 2.33
CA LEU A 7 15.17 -1.88 1.14
C LEU A 7 14.58 -3.25 0.74
N LYS A 8 15.40 -4.31 0.79
CA LYS A 8 14.93 -5.68 0.53
C LYS A 8 13.91 -6.14 1.57
N GLU A 9 14.17 -5.91 2.86
CA GLU A 9 13.22 -6.22 3.95
C GLU A 9 11.90 -5.46 3.77
N ARG A 10 11.96 -4.19 3.36
CA ARG A 10 10.76 -3.38 3.10
C ARG A 10 9.96 -3.95 1.94
N LEU A 11 10.61 -4.25 0.82
CA LEU A 11 9.95 -4.81 -0.36
C LEU A 11 9.28 -6.15 -0.04
N GLN A 12 9.95 -6.99 0.76
CA GLN A 12 9.38 -8.23 1.25
C GLN A 12 8.13 -7.97 2.11
N ALA A 13 8.20 -7.06 3.09
CA ALA A 13 7.06 -6.73 3.94
C ALA A 13 5.86 -6.18 3.14
N ILE A 14 6.11 -5.38 2.09
CA ILE A 14 5.05 -4.90 1.19
C ILE A 14 4.39 -6.05 0.44
N THR A 15 5.20 -6.98 -0.08
CA THR A 15 4.72 -8.15 -0.82
C THR A 15 3.90 -9.07 0.08
N GLU A 16 4.39 -9.37 1.29
CA GLU A 16 3.68 -10.15 2.31
C GLU A 16 2.35 -9.47 2.67
N LYS A 17 2.34 -8.15 2.87
CA LYS A 17 1.13 -7.38 3.16
C LYS A 17 0.10 -7.51 2.04
N HIS A 18 0.50 -7.40 0.77
CA HIS A 18 -0.40 -7.56 -0.36
C HIS A 18 -0.97 -8.98 -0.44
N TYR A 19 -0.15 -10.00 -0.16
CA TYR A 19 -0.62 -11.39 -0.10
C TYR A 19 -1.68 -11.59 0.99
N ILE A 20 -1.45 -11.10 2.21
CA ILE A 20 -2.41 -11.22 3.31
C ILE A 20 -3.72 -10.48 2.98
N GLN A 21 -3.66 -9.34 2.30
CA GLN A 21 -4.84 -8.58 1.89
C GLN A 21 -5.66 -9.32 0.82
N GLU A 22 -4.99 -9.98 -0.13
CA GLU A 22 -5.63 -10.86 -1.12
C GLU A 22 -6.36 -12.01 -0.43
N GLU A 23 -5.65 -12.74 0.44
CA GLU A 23 -6.21 -13.85 1.22
C GLU A 23 -7.41 -13.38 2.07
N MET A 24 -7.30 -12.23 2.74
CA MET A 24 -8.40 -11.66 3.53
C MET A 24 -9.62 -11.35 2.65
N ARG A 25 -9.42 -10.82 1.44
CA ARG A 25 -10.53 -10.53 0.52
C ARG A 25 -11.18 -11.82 0.04
N GLN A 26 -10.39 -12.83 -0.29
CA GLN A 26 -10.89 -14.14 -0.68
C GLN A 26 -11.69 -14.80 0.45
N LYS A 27 -11.22 -14.70 1.70
CA LYS A 27 -11.93 -15.19 2.89
C LYS A 27 -13.22 -14.44 3.17
N LYS A 28 -13.26 -13.12 2.95
CA LYS A 28 -14.49 -12.31 3.05
C LYS A 28 -15.52 -12.72 1.98
N LEU A 29 -15.07 -12.99 0.75
CA LEU A 29 -15.95 -13.52 -0.30
C LEU A 29 -16.49 -14.92 0.06
N GLU A 30 -15.64 -15.81 0.58
CA GLU A 30 -16.04 -17.14 1.06
C GLU A 30 -17.10 -17.02 2.17
N LEU A 31 -16.88 -16.11 3.14
CA LEU A 31 -17.82 -15.84 4.22
C LEU A 31 -19.20 -15.41 3.71
N ASP A 32 -19.24 -14.50 2.73
CA ASP A 32 -20.48 -14.01 2.15
C ASP A 32 -21.23 -15.12 1.40
N GLN A 33 -20.50 -16.00 0.69
CA GLN A 33 -21.08 -17.16 0.03
C GLN A 33 -21.70 -18.15 1.03
N GLU A 34 -21.01 -18.46 2.12
CA GLU A 34 -21.52 -19.36 3.17
C GLU A 34 -22.74 -18.75 3.89
N LYS A 35 -22.73 -17.44 4.15
CA LYS A 35 -23.89 -16.71 4.69
C LYS A 35 -25.10 -16.79 3.75
N LEU A 36 -24.88 -16.64 2.44
CA LEU A 36 -25.94 -16.76 1.44
C LEU A 36 -26.52 -18.18 1.39
N LYS A 37 -25.67 -19.22 1.41
CA LYS A 37 -26.11 -20.63 1.48
C LYS A 37 -26.97 -20.89 2.72
N LEU A 38 -26.53 -20.41 3.87
CA LEU A 38 -27.29 -20.54 5.12
C LEU A 38 -28.65 -19.84 5.03
N GLN A 39 -28.70 -18.65 4.45
CA GLN A 39 -29.96 -17.93 4.26
C GLN A 39 -30.91 -18.65 3.30
N HIS A 40 -30.37 -19.26 2.24
CA HIS A 40 -31.15 -20.06 1.30
C HIS A 40 -31.78 -21.28 2.00
N LEU A 41 -31.01 -22.03 2.80
CA LEU A 41 -31.55 -23.16 3.56
C LEU A 41 -32.65 -22.73 4.53
N LYS A 42 -32.47 -21.61 5.24
CA LYS A 42 -33.52 -21.07 6.13
C LYS A 42 -34.82 -20.75 5.38
N LYS A 43 -34.71 -20.12 4.19
CA LYS A 43 -35.87 -19.82 3.34
C LYS A 43 -36.50 -21.08 2.75
N LYS A 44 -35.71 -22.11 2.46
CA LYS A 44 -36.18 -23.42 1.98
C LYS A 44 -36.95 -24.15 3.09
N ALA A 45 -36.35 -24.30 4.27
CA ALA A 45 -36.98 -24.95 5.42
C ALA A 45 -38.30 -24.27 5.82
N LEU A 46 -38.35 -22.93 5.82
CA LEU A 46 -39.59 -22.20 6.08
C LEU A 46 -40.66 -22.50 5.03
N ARG A 47 -40.31 -22.51 3.73
CA ARG A 47 -41.26 -22.86 2.66
C ARG A 47 -41.76 -24.29 2.81
N GLU A 48 -40.89 -25.24 3.11
CA GLU A 48 -41.27 -26.64 3.34
C GLU A 48 -42.19 -26.79 4.55
N GLN A 49 -41.92 -26.08 5.65
CA GLN A 49 -42.80 -26.06 6.82
C GLN A 49 -44.21 -25.56 6.47
N TRP A 50 -44.34 -24.51 5.64
CA TRP A 50 -45.64 -24.02 5.18
C TRP A 50 -46.34 -24.97 4.20
N LEU A 51 -45.59 -25.68 3.35
CA LEU A 51 -46.16 -26.59 2.35
C LEU A 51 -46.56 -27.95 2.93
N LEU A 52 -45.83 -28.45 3.93
CA LEU A 52 -45.90 -29.86 4.33
C LEU A 52 -46.37 -30.09 5.76
N GLN A 53 -46.63 -29.03 6.56
CA GLN A 53 -47.13 -28.89 7.96
C GLN A 53 -46.80 -29.97 9.03
N ASP A 54 -46.54 -31.22 8.65
CA ASP A 54 -46.32 -32.42 9.47
C ASP A 54 -45.15 -33.33 8.99
N SER A 55 -44.48 -33.03 7.86
CA SER A 55 -43.38 -33.86 7.35
C SER A 55 -42.04 -33.54 8.03
N THR A 56 -41.81 -34.09 9.22
CA THR A 56 -40.60 -33.85 10.04
C THR A 56 -39.29 -34.42 9.45
N SER A 57 -39.38 -35.40 8.55
CA SER A 57 -38.23 -36.12 7.99
C SER A 57 -37.30 -35.25 7.13
N HIS A 58 -37.86 -34.32 6.32
CA HIS A 58 -37.06 -33.47 5.44
C HIS A 58 -36.23 -32.43 6.19
N ASN A 59 -36.69 -32.02 7.37
CA ASN A 59 -36.03 -30.98 8.15
C ASN A 59 -34.71 -31.44 8.78
N ALA A 60 -34.55 -32.72 9.12
CA ALA A 60 -33.37 -33.21 9.85
C ALA A 60 -32.06 -33.01 9.07
N THR A 61 -32.07 -33.27 7.76
CA THR A 61 -30.91 -33.07 6.88
C THR A 61 -30.59 -31.58 6.72
N ASP A 62 -31.60 -30.75 6.49
CA ASP A 62 -31.44 -29.29 6.34
C ASP A 62 -30.94 -28.65 7.65
N TYR A 63 -31.37 -29.14 8.82
CA TYR A 63 -30.86 -28.70 10.13
C TYR A 63 -29.38 -29.03 10.33
N SER A 64 -28.96 -30.24 9.96
CA SER A 64 -27.54 -30.65 10.05
C SER A 64 -26.67 -29.81 9.11
N GLN A 65 -27.12 -29.58 7.88
CA GLN A 65 -26.45 -28.69 6.92
C GLN A 65 -26.39 -27.25 7.43
N GLN A 66 -27.47 -26.74 8.02
CA GLN A 66 -27.47 -25.42 8.63
C GLN A 66 -26.44 -25.29 9.77
N GLN A 67 -26.29 -26.32 10.60
CA GLN A 67 -25.28 -26.32 11.68
C GLN A 67 -23.85 -26.32 11.11
N SER A 68 -23.58 -27.14 10.10
CA SER A 68 -22.25 -27.19 9.48
C SER A 68 -21.88 -25.85 8.81
N LEU A 69 -22.84 -25.21 8.13
CA LEU A 69 -22.64 -23.86 7.57
C LEU A 69 -22.38 -22.82 8.66
N GLN A 70 -23.07 -22.87 9.80
CA GLN A 70 -22.83 -21.95 10.92
C GLN A 70 -21.43 -22.12 11.51
N LEU A 71 -20.96 -23.37 11.67
CA LEU A 71 -19.59 -23.64 12.13
C LEU A 71 -18.55 -23.15 11.11
N ASN A 72 -18.80 -23.35 9.81
CA ASN A 72 -17.93 -22.84 8.76
C ASN A 72 -17.85 -21.31 8.77
N ILE A 73 -19.00 -20.62 8.85
CA ILE A 73 -19.09 -19.16 8.96
C ILE A 73 -18.26 -18.68 10.15
N HIS A 74 -18.45 -19.28 11.34
CA HIS A 74 -17.70 -18.89 12.53
C HIS A 74 -16.19 -19.10 12.36
N ARG A 75 -15.79 -20.23 11.78
CA ARG A 75 -14.37 -20.52 11.47
C ARG A 75 -13.78 -19.45 10.55
N ILE A 76 -14.46 -19.14 9.44
CA ILE A 76 -13.98 -18.15 8.46
C ILE A 76 -13.93 -16.75 9.10
N GLU A 77 -14.88 -16.38 9.96
CA GLU A 77 -14.84 -15.12 10.71
C GLU A 77 -13.60 -15.03 11.62
N MET A 78 -13.19 -16.14 12.23
CA MET A 78 -11.97 -16.19 13.04
C MET A 78 -10.70 -16.14 12.19
N GLU A 79 -10.70 -16.79 11.01
CA GLU A 79 -9.61 -16.71 10.03
C GLU A 79 -9.43 -15.27 9.53
N VAL A 80 -10.52 -14.58 9.13
CA VAL A 80 -10.48 -13.17 8.72
C VAL A 80 -9.89 -12.29 9.83
N LYS A 81 -10.36 -12.42 11.08
CA LYS A 81 -9.80 -11.67 12.22
C LYS A 81 -8.32 -11.99 12.46
N SER A 82 -7.89 -13.21 12.15
CA SER A 82 -6.49 -13.60 12.28
C SER A 82 -5.63 -12.93 11.22
N LEU A 83 -6.08 -12.95 9.95
CA LEU A 83 -5.43 -12.27 8.84
C LEU A 83 -5.36 -10.76 9.06
N GLU A 84 -6.40 -10.14 9.63
CA GLU A 84 -6.41 -8.72 10.00
C GLU A 84 -5.32 -8.37 11.03
N ARG A 85 -5.11 -9.24 12.03
CA ARG A 85 -4.02 -9.07 13.00
C ARG A 85 -2.65 -9.25 12.36
N GLU A 86 -2.51 -10.22 11.46
CA GLU A 86 -1.26 -10.47 10.73
C GLU A 86 -0.89 -9.31 9.81
N GLU A 87 -1.85 -8.79 9.05
CA GLU A 87 -1.70 -7.61 8.19
C GLU A 87 -1.22 -6.41 9.00
N SER A 88 -1.84 -6.15 10.15
CA SER A 88 -1.45 -5.06 11.05
C SER A 88 -0.02 -5.22 11.59
N LYS A 89 0.40 -6.46 11.92
CA LYS A 89 1.77 -6.76 12.33
C LYS A 89 2.77 -6.47 11.21
N VAL A 90 2.47 -6.91 9.98
CA VAL A 90 3.31 -6.65 8.81
C VAL A 90 3.37 -5.15 8.50
N SER A 91 2.26 -4.43 8.61
CA SER A 91 2.22 -2.97 8.44
C SER A 91 3.10 -2.25 9.46
N THR A 92 3.03 -2.65 10.73
CA THR A 92 3.88 -2.08 11.79
C THR A 92 5.37 -2.33 11.50
N LYS A 93 5.71 -3.55 11.06
CA LYS A 93 7.08 -3.92 10.65
C LYS A 93 7.56 -3.08 9.47
N GLU A 94 6.75 -2.93 8.43
CA GLU A 94 7.07 -2.12 7.25
C GLU A 94 7.31 -0.65 7.62
N SER A 95 6.46 -0.08 8.49
CA SER A 95 6.60 1.28 8.99
C SER A 95 7.91 1.47 9.77
N PHE A 96 8.27 0.51 10.62
CA PHE A 96 9.53 0.54 11.35
C PHE A 96 10.74 0.54 10.40
N ILE A 97 10.75 -0.34 9.41
CA ILE A 97 11.80 -0.42 8.39
C ILE A 97 11.89 0.89 7.61
N LEU A 98 10.76 1.45 7.20
CA LEU A 98 10.70 2.73 6.48
C LEU A 98 11.28 3.89 7.31
N ASN A 99 10.99 3.94 8.61
CA ASN A 99 11.56 4.95 9.49
C ASN A 99 13.08 4.79 9.65
N ARG A 100 13.57 3.54 9.74
CA ARG A 100 15.01 3.26 9.79
C ARG A 100 15.70 3.67 8.49
N LEU A 101 15.10 3.39 7.33
CA LEU A 101 15.60 3.84 6.02
C LEU A 101 15.79 5.36 5.96
N LYS A 102 14.79 6.13 6.39
CA LYS A 102 14.89 7.60 6.42
C LYS A 102 16.07 8.14 7.24
N THR A 103 16.50 7.40 8.26
CA THR A 103 17.65 7.80 9.09
C THR A 103 18.99 7.39 8.52
N VAL A 104 19.02 6.34 7.69
CA VAL A 104 20.25 5.75 7.15
C VAL A 104 20.56 6.27 5.73
N GLU A 105 19.55 6.76 5.00
CA GLU A 105 19.70 7.30 3.66
C GLU A 105 20.54 8.59 3.68
N LYS A 106 21.65 8.62 2.93
CA LYS A 106 22.46 9.83 2.73
C LYS A 106 21.60 10.86 2.00
N SER A 107 21.42 12.04 2.59
CA SER A 107 20.68 13.11 1.92
C SER A 107 21.41 13.52 0.64
N ALA A 108 20.66 13.94 -0.39
CA ALA A 108 21.26 14.50 -1.60
C ALA A 108 22.24 15.66 -1.27
N GLY A 109 21.99 16.40 -0.19
CA GLY A 109 22.90 17.42 0.32
C GLY A 109 24.24 16.87 0.83
N ASP A 110 24.24 15.71 1.47
CA ASP A 110 25.47 15.07 1.96
C ASP A 110 26.32 14.54 0.80
N ILE A 111 25.66 14.03 -0.25
CA ILE A 111 26.32 13.59 -1.49
C ILE A 111 26.94 14.79 -2.22
N ILE A 112 26.21 15.91 -2.32
CA ILE A 112 26.72 17.14 -2.93
C ILE A 112 27.92 17.68 -2.15
N LYS A 113 27.85 17.67 -0.82
CA LYS A 113 28.93 18.14 0.05
C LYS A 113 30.17 17.25 -0.03
N GLU A 114 29.99 15.92 0.02
CA GLU A 114 31.07 14.93 -0.18
C GLU A 114 31.73 15.09 -1.56
N ALA A 115 30.92 15.30 -2.61
CA ALA A 115 31.43 15.59 -3.94
C ALA A 115 32.23 16.90 -3.95
N GLN A 116 31.69 17.99 -3.42
CA GLN A 116 32.37 19.28 -3.32
C GLN A 116 33.69 19.20 -2.54
N GLU A 117 33.73 18.47 -1.43
CA GLU A 117 34.94 18.23 -0.63
C GLU A 117 35.98 17.37 -1.38
N SER A 118 35.54 16.41 -2.19
CA SER A 118 36.42 15.59 -3.04
C SER A 118 37.08 16.37 -4.20
N PHE A 119 36.49 17.50 -4.61
CA PHE A 119 37.04 18.37 -5.65
C PHE A 119 38.07 19.42 -5.14
N VAL A 120 38.38 19.47 -3.83
CA VAL A 120 39.24 20.54 -3.24
C VAL A 120 40.75 20.22 -3.26
N HIS A 121 41.20 19.06 -3.77
CA HIS A 121 42.63 18.78 -3.91
C HIS A 121 43.08 18.66 -5.37
N GLU A 122 43.46 19.80 -5.98
CA GLU A 122 44.78 19.98 -6.62
C GLU A 122 44.99 21.48 -6.95
N PRO A 123 45.90 22.20 -6.27
CA PRO A 123 46.30 23.52 -6.73
C PRO A 123 47.18 23.31 -7.96
N LEU A 124 46.60 23.41 -9.16
CA LEU A 124 47.36 23.51 -10.39
C LEU A 124 48.26 24.74 -10.30
N GLN A 125 49.56 24.51 -10.12
CA GLN A 125 50.56 25.54 -10.20
C GLN A 125 50.58 26.08 -11.62
N VAL A 126 50.11 27.32 -11.76
CA VAL A 126 50.19 28.13 -12.96
C VAL A 126 51.65 28.18 -13.42
N THR A 127 51.97 27.47 -14.51
CA THR A 127 53.15 27.78 -15.32
C THR A 127 52.65 28.34 -16.64
N THR A 128 52.75 29.65 -16.74
CA THR A 128 52.70 30.40 -17.99
C THR A 128 53.70 29.84 -18.99
N VAL A 129 53.24 29.14 -20.03
CA VAL A 129 53.94 29.10 -21.32
C VAL A 129 52.90 29.20 -22.43
N THR A 130 52.99 30.32 -23.14
CA THR A 130 52.31 30.70 -24.36
C THR A 130 52.39 29.59 -25.42
N HIS A 131 51.26 29.10 -25.92
CA HIS A 131 51.19 28.63 -27.31
C HIS A 131 49.92 29.20 -27.97
N ASP A 132 50.19 30.24 -28.75
CA ASP A 132 49.38 30.83 -29.78
C ASP A 132 48.81 29.76 -30.73
N VAL A 133 47.48 29.64 -30.84
CA VAL A 133 46.78 29.50 -32.14
C VAL A 133 45.37 30.07 -31.97
N LEU A 134 45.22 31.23 -32.60
CA LEU A 134 43.98 31.88 -33.00
C LEU A 134 43.15 30.98 -33.95
N GLN A 135 41.88 30.69 -33.61
CA GLN A 135 40.83 30.70 -34.64
C GLN A 135 39.46 31.08 -34.08
N SER A 136 39.10 32.31 -34.42
CA SER A 136 37.85 33.02 -34.18
C SER A 136 36.67 32.48 -34.99
N TYR A 137 35.48 32.46 -34.38
CA TYR A 137 34.30 33.11 -34.97
C TYR A 137 33.32 33.55 -33.88
N SER A 138 32.87 34.79 -34.01
CA SER A 138 31.99 35.51 -33.12
C SER A 138 30.50 35.17 -33.36
N THR A 139 29.76 35.22 -32.24
CA THR A 139 28.36 35.63 -31.94
C THR A 139 27.40 36.00 -33.10
N PRO A 140 26.07 35.82 -32.94
CA PRO A 140 25.31 36.78 -32.12
C PRO A 140 24.15 36.21 -31.27
N ALA A 141 23.75 37.07 -30.34
CA ALA A 141 22.65 36.97 -29.40
C ALA A 141 21.29 36.62 -30.02
N ASN A 142 20.46 35.93 -29.24
CA ASN A 142 19.02 36.17 -29.29
C ASN A 142 18.42 36.15 -27.88
N ASN A 143 17.88 37.31 -27.48
CA ASN A 143 17.10 37.49 -26.28
C ASN A 143 15.67 37.07 -26.58
N HIS A 144 15.15 36.08 -25.87
CA HIS A 144 13.71 36.01 -25.60
C HIS A 144 13.51 35.85 -24.11
N SER A 145 13.17 36.98 -23.51
CA SER A 145 12.39 37.08 -22.28
C SER A 145 11.07 36.34 -22.47
N GLU A 146 10.83 35.31 -21.68
CA GLU A 146 9.46 34.87 -21.41
C GLU A 146 9.35 34.34 -19.99
N THR A 147 8.84 35.22 -19.14
CA THR A 147 8.31 34.92 -17.82
C THR A 147 7.13 33.97 -17.97
N SER A 148 7.35 32.67 -17.75
CA SER A 148 6.26 31.71 -17.57
C SER A 148 6.10 31.41 -16.09
N LYS A 149 4.98 31.91 -15.53
CA LYS A 149 4.53 31.64 -14.17
C LYS A 149 4.29 30.13 -14.01
N PRO A 150 4.64 29.49 -12.89
CA PRO A 150 4.08 28.19 -12.59
C PRO A 150 2.58 28.37 -12.34
N ARG A 151 1.75 27.72 -13.17
CA ARG A 151 0.32 27.55 -12.88
C ARG A 151 0.21 26.86 -11.53
N GLN A 152 -0.28 27.62 -10.55
CA GLN A 152 -0.80 27.07 -9.30
C GLN A 152 -1.98 26.19 -9.69
N SER A 153 -1.80 24.86 -9.70
CA SER A 153 -2.94 23.97 -9.65
C SER A 153 -3.56 24.14 -8.27
N GLU A 154 -4.76 24.70 -8.24
CA GLU A 154 -5.61 24.81 -7.07
C GLU A 154 -5.75 23.42 -6.44
N PHE A 155 -4.96 23.17 -5.39
CA PHE A 155 -5.22 22.09 -4.46
C PHE A 155 -6.41 22.56 -3.63
N ILE A 156 -7.59 22.05 -3.97
CA ILE A 156 -8.82 22.32 -3.21
C ILE A 156 -8.57 21.89 -1.77
N PHE A 157 -8.56 22.88 -0.88
CA PHE A 157 -8.58 22.71 0.56
C PHE A 157 -9.94 22.12 0.94
N ILE A 158 -10.04 20.79 1.01
CA ILE A 158 -11.17 20.17 1.70
C ILE A 158 -10.88 20.26 3.19
N THR A 159 -11.40 21.34 3.76
CA THR A 159 -11.66 21.52 5.19
C THR A 159 -12.19 20.25 5.83
N SER A 160 -11.53 19.86 6.93
CA SER A 160 -12.01 19.01 8.03
C SER A 160 -13.47 18.53 7.94
N CYS A 161 -13.66 17.27 7.55
CA CYS A 161 -14.74 16.46 8.08
C CYS A 161 -14.15 15.57 9.17
N LYS A 162 -14.55 15.83 10.41
CA LYS A 162 -14.22 15.02 11.59
C LYS A 162 -14.95 13.69 11.46
N VAL A 163 -14.31 12.68 10.88
CA VAL A 163 -14.88 11.32 10.76
C VAL A 163 -14.54 10.54 12.05
N PRO A 164 -15.53 9.94 12.73
CA PRO A 164 -15.33 9.20 13.97
C PRO A 164 -14.44 7.96 13.75
N GLN A 165 -13.63 7.61 14.76
CA GLN A 165 -12.47 6.70 14.70
C GLN A 165 -12.77 5.20 14.45
N SER A 166 -13.78 4.82 13.66
CA SER A 166 -14.07 3.40 13.38
C SER A 166 -14.07 3.02 11.90
N THR A 167 -13.66 3.91 10.98
CA THR A 167 -13.70 3.63 9.53
C THR A 167 -12.39 3.90 8.77
N LEU A 168 -11.25 3.97 9.47
CA LEU A 168 -9.96 4.30 8.86
C LEU A 168 -9.25 3.16 8.12
N TYR A 169 -9.83 1.95 8.03
CA TYR A 169 -9.23 0.85 7.26
C TYR A 169 -9.69 0.77 5.80
N PHE A 170 -10.63 1.62 5.36
CA PHE A 170 -11.24 1.52 4.02
C PHE A 170 -10.80 2.60 3.01
N ALA A 171 -9.97 3.57 3.39
CA ALA A 171 -9.60 4.70 2.52
C ALA A 171 -8.19 4.61 1.89
N ILE A 172 -7.45 3.51 2.07
CA ILE A 172 -6.06 3.37 1.55
C ILE A 172 -5.94 2.39 0.35
N TYR A 173 -7.02 1.74 -0.10
CA TYR A 173 -6.99 0.88 -1.30
C TYR A 173 -7.63 1.52 -2.52
N ARG A 174 -7.13 2.71 -2.90
CA ARG A 174 -7.39 3.29 -4.23
C ARG A 174 -6.04 3.62 -4.88
N LEU A 175 -5.47 2.62 -5.54
CA LEU A 175 -4.57 2.80 -6.68
C LEU A 175 -5.41 2.64 -7.94
#